data_AF-X0T027-F1
#
_entry.id   AF-X0T027-F1
#
_cell.length_a   1.000
_cell.length_b   1.000
_cell.length_c   1.000
_cell.angle_alpha   90.00
_cell.angle_beta   90.00
_cell.angle_gamma   90.00
#
_symmetry.space_group_name_H-M   'P 1'
#
loop_
_entity.id
_entity.type
_entity.pdbx_description
1 polymer ?
#
loop_
_entity_poly.entity_id
_entity_poly.type
_entity_poly.pdbx_seq_one_letter_code
_entity_poly.pdbx_strand_id
1 'polypeptide(L)'
;MARSQIKLYYKNVTAGVIGEENGITQEQFKDLAKETSPLIAQLNAERKAGKTPYRDLPFNKKIPEKVKALAAELKGRCENLVILGIGGSALGNIALQTALKPYMYNLDNAQRPGPRLFVF
;
A
#
# COMPACT_ATOMS: atom_id res chain seq x y z
N MET A 1 -10.76 10.63 17.79
CA MET A 1 -10.24 10.73 16.41
C MET A 1 -11.22 10.04 15.48
N ALA A 2 -11.72 10.72 14.44
CA ALA A 2 -12.58 10.08 13.45
C ALA A 2 -11.82 8.92 12.80
N ARG A 3 -12.48 7.78 12.63
CA ARG A 3 -11.87 6.58 12.05
C ARG A 3 -11.65 6.85 10.57
N SER A 4 -10.42 7.21 10.17
CA SER A 4 -10.06 7.35 8.75
C SER A 4 -10.35 6.02 8.05
N GLN A 5 -11.32 6.02 7.15
CA GLN A 5 -11.71 4.86 6.36
C GLN A 5 -11.45 5.15 4.88
N ILE A 6 -10.87 4.17 4.20
CA ILE A 6 -10.84 4.15 2.74
C ILE A 6 -12.28 3.95 2.27
N LYS A 7 -12.77 4.86 1.42
CA LYS A 7 -14.10 4.75 0.79
C LYS A 7 -13.94 4.25 -0.62
N LEU A 8 -14.61 3.15 -0.94
CA LEU A 8 -14.70 2.63 -2.32
C LEU A 8 -16.01 3.12 -2.94
N TYR A 9 -15.91 3.89 -4.02
CA TYR A 9 -17.06 4.35 -4.79
C TYR A 9 -17.05 3.68 -6.16
N TYR A 10 -17.92 2.69 -6.35
CA TYR A 10 -17.95 1.85 -7.55
C TYR A 10 -19.11 2.20 -8.51
N LYS A 11 -19.98 3.16 -8.17
CA LYS A 11 -21.20 3.45 -8.95
C LYS A 11 -20.91 3.78 -10.41
N ASN A 12 -19.81 4.49 -10.68
CA ASN A 12 -19.45 4.95 -12.02
C ASN A 12 -19.09 3.83 -13.00
N VAL A 13 -18.90 2.59 -12.53
CA VAL A 13 -18.70 1.43 -13.42
C VAL A 13 -19.97 0.60 -13.63
N THR A 14 -21.10 1.00 -13.05
CA THR A 14 -22.35 0.22 -13.10
C THR A 14 -23.22 0.57 -14.30
N ALA A 15 -24.08 -0.36 -14.72
CA ALA A 15 -25.07 -0.16 -15.78
C ALA A 15 -26.00 1.03 -15.51
N GLY A 16 -26.26 1.37 -14.23
CA GLY A 16 -27.06 2.55 -13.87
C GLY A 16 -26.40 3.89 -14.21
N VAL A 17 -25.12 3.91 -14.60
CA VAL A 17 -24.40 5.12 -15.05
C VAL A 17 -23.93 4.99 -16.49
N ILE A 18 -23.40 3.83 -16.90
CA ILE A 18 -22.81 3.61 -18.22
C ILE A 18 -23.85 3.10 -19.25
N GLY A 19 -24.96 2.50 -18.80
CA GLY A 19 -25.92 1.77 -19.63
C GLY A 19 -25.71 0.26 -19.59
N GLU A 20 -26.73 -0.52 -19.92
CA GLU A 20 -26.72 -2.00 -19.78
C GLU A 20 -25.69 -2.71 -20.67
N GLU A 21 -25.38 -2.14 -21.84
CA GLU A 21 -24.45 -2.75 -22.80
C GLU A 21 -23.00 -2.75 -22.31
N ASN A 22 -22.57 -1.67 -21.62
CA ASN A 22 -21.16 -1.42 -21.29
C ASN A 22 -20.87 -1.30 -19.79
N GLY A 23 -21.91 -1.23 -18.94
CA GLY A 23 -21.78 -1.13 -17.49
C GLY A 23 -22.02 -2.46 -16.79
N ILE A 24 -21.46 -2.61 -15.58
CA ILE A 24 -21.66 -3.83 -14.78
C ILE A 24 -23.10 -3.86 -14.25
N THR A 25 -23.84 -4.93 -14.58
CA THR A 25 -25.24 -5.11 -14.16
C THR A 25 -25.35 -5.69 -12.75
N GLN A 26 -26.55 -5.59 -12.15
CA GLN A 26 -26.80 -6.19 -10.83
C GLN A 26 -26.70 -7.72 -10.88
N GLU A 27 -27.11 -8.32 -11.99
CA GLU A 27 -27.04 -9.75 -12.24
C GLU A 27 -25.58 -10.21 -12.30
N GLN A 28 -24.73 -9.49 -13.03
CA GLN A 28 -23.28 -9.77 -13.06
C GLN A 28 -22.63 -9.64 -11.68
N PHE A 29 -23.01 -8.65 -10.86
CA PHE A 29 -22.55 -8.57 -9.48
C PHE A 29 -23.01 -9.76 -8.63
N LYS A 30 -24.26 -10.22 -8.79
CA LYS A 30 -24.78 -11.40 -8.09
C LYS A 30 -24.02 -12.66 -8.48
N ASP A 31 -23.68 -12.82 -9.75
CA ASP A 31 -22.94 -13.98 -10.24
C ASP A 31 -21.49 -13.97 -9.76
N LEU A 32 -20.79 -12.82 -9.86
CA LEU A 32 -19.47 -12.64 -9.26
C LEU A 32 -19.48 -12.89 -7.74
N ALA A 33 -20.54 -12.50 -7.03
CA ALA A 33 -20.65 -12.78 -5.60
C ALA A 33 -20.72 -14.28 -5.31
N LYS A 34 -21.41 -15.08 -6.13
CA LYS A 34 -21.44 -16.55 -5.99
C LYS A 34 -20.06 -17.15 -6.20
N GLU A 35 -19.33 -16.68 -7.21
CA GLU A 35 -17.98 -17.19 -7.55
C GLU A 35 -16.91 -16.78 -6.53
N THR A 36 -16.97 -15.55 -6.03
CA THR A 36 -15.91 -14.98 -5.17
C THR A 36 -16.12 -15.26 -3.69
N SER A 37 -17.36 -15.50 -3.24
CA SER A 37 -17.64 -15.77 -1.81
C SER A 37 -16.84 -16.98 -1.26
N PRO A 38 -16.74 -18.12 -1.97
CA PRO A 38 -15.91 -19.25 -1.53
C PRO A 38 -14.41 -18.90 -1.45
N LEU A 39 -13.91 -18.03 -2.33
CA LEU A 39 -12.50 -17.64 -2.37
C LEU A 39 -12.09 -16.88 -1.10
N ILE A 40 -13.01 -16.14 -0.47
CA ILE A 40 -12.73 -15.46 0.80
C ILE A 40 -12.34 -16.48 1.88
N ALA A 41 -13.08 -17.59 1.97
CA ALA A 41 -12.78 -18.66 2.93
C ALA A 41 -11.44 -19.32 2.62
N GLN A 42 -11.17 -19.62 1.34
CA GLN A 42 -9.90 -20.18 0.90
C GLN A 42 -8.72 -19.27 1.26
N LEU A 43 -8.77 -17.99 0.87
CA LEU A 43 -7.71 -17.02 1.14
C LEU A 43 -7.46 -16.84 2.64
N ASN A 44 -8.49 -16.97 3.48
CA ASN A 44 -8.35 -16.94 4.93
C ASN A 44 -7.71 -18.22 5.49
N ALA A 45 -8.02 -19.38 4.92
CA ALA A 45 -7.34 -20.63 5.26
C ALA A 45 -5.85 -20.58 4.86
N GLU A 46 -5.53 -20.06 3.68
CA GLU A 46 -4.16 -19.84 3.21
C GLU A 46 -3.37 -18.88 4.11
N ARG A 47 -4.01 -17.80 4.58
CA ARG A 47 -3.42 -16.88 5.57
C ARG A 47 -3.11 -17.60 6.88
N LYS A 48 -4.06 -18.38 7.42
CA LYS A 48 -3.85 -19.17 8.66
C LYS A 48 -2.74 -20.22 8.49
N ALA A 49 -2.62 -20.79 7.30
CA ALA A 49 -1.56 -21.73 6.95
C ALA A 49 -0.20 -21.06 6.63
N GLY A 50 -0.11 -19.72 6.71
CA GLY A 50 1.13 -18.98 6.50
C GLY A 50 1.54 -18.80 5.03
N LYS A 51 0.67 -19.13 4.06
CA LYS A 51 0.98 -19.02 2.62
C LYS A 51 0.96 -17.58 2.09
N THR A 52 0.27 -16.69 2.78
CA THR A 52 0.16 -15.27 2.43
C THR A 52 0.68 -14.37 3.55
N PRO A 53 1.99 -14.44 3.91
CA PRO A 53 2.53 -13.75 5.08
C PRO A 53 2.43 -12.22 4.98
N TYR A 54 2.34 -11.68 3.76
CA TYR A 54 2.14 -10.25 3.53
C TYR A 54 0.85 -9.69 4.16
N ARG A 55 -0.19 -10.53 4.34
CA ARG A 55 -1.47 -10.13 4.96
C ARG A 55 -1.36 -9.89 6.45
N ASP A 56 -0.29 -10.36 7.08
CA ASP A 56 0.00 -10.17 8.50
C ASP A 56 1.00 -9.05 8.78
N LEU A 57 1.62 -8.47 7.74
CA LEU A 57 2.60 -7.38 7.88
C LEU A 57 2.07 -6.19 8.69
N PRO A 58 0.82 -5.70 8.51
CA PRO A 58 0.32 -4.57 9.29
C PRO A 58 0.28 -4.81 10.80
N PHE A 59 0.27 -6.07 11.23
CA PHE A 59 0.22 -6.48 12.63
C PHE A 59 1.59 -6.87 13.20
N ASN A 60 2.62 -6.94 12.35
CA ASN A 60 3.98 -7.27 12.76
C ASN A 60 4.64 -6.05 13.43
N LYS A 61 4.86 -6.14 14.75
CA LYS A 61 5.54 -5.09 15.52
C LYS A 61 7.07 -5.14 15.43
N LYS A 62 7.63 -6.34 15.23
CA LYS A 62 9.08 -6.58 15.23
C LYS A 62 9.78 -5.89 14.06
N ILE A 63 9.16 -5.87 12.87
CA ILE A 63 9.76 -5.23 11.69
C ILE A 63 9.92 -3.72 11.90
N PRO A 64 8.85 -2.96 12.24
CA PRO A 64 8.98 -1.53 12.57
C PRO A 64 9.97 -1.24 13.69
N GLU A 65 10.02 -2.07 14.74
CA GLU A 65 10.97 -1.91 15.85
C GLU A 65 12.42 -2.00 15.36
N LYS A 66 12.75 -3.06 14.59
CA LYS A 66 14.10 -3.23 14.01
C LYS A 66 14.48 -2.08 13.09
N VAL A 67 13.56 -1.64 12.22
CA VAL A 67 13.81 -0.52 11.28
C VAL A 67 14.03 0.78 12.05
N LYS A 68 13.25 1.06 13.09
CA LYS A 68 13.41 2.25 13.93
C LYS A 68 14.73 2.25 14.70
N ALA A 69 15.15 1.10 15.22
CA ALA A 69 16.43 0.97 15.91
C ALA A 69 17.59 1.29 14.96
N LEU A 70 17.59 0.71 13.76
CA LEU A 70 18.60 0.98 12.74
C LEU A 70 18.58 2.45 12.29
N ALA A 71 17.39 3.02 12.06
CA ALA A 71 17.27 4.43 11.68
C ALA A 71 17.79 5.38 12.77
N ALA A 72 17.62 5.03 14.06
CA ALA A 72 18.17 5.80 15.17
C ALA A 72 19.70 5.71 15.22
N GLU A 73 20.27 4.53 15.02
CA GLU A 73 21.72 4.31 14.94
C GLU A 73 22.36 5.08 13.78
N LEU A 74 21.67 5.17 12.64
CA LEU A 74 22.13 5.85 11.43
C LEU A 74 21.83 7.35 11.42
N LYS A 75 21.09 7.86 12.41
CA LYS A 75 20.63 9.26 12.41
C LYS A 75 21.82 10.21 12.42
N GLY A 76 21.82 11.16 11.48
CA GLY A 76 22.89 12.16 11.33
C GLY A 76 24.17 11.63 10.70
N ARG A 77 24.24 10.34 10.33
CA ARG A 77 25.44 9.75 9.70
C ARG A 77 25.43 9.87 8.17
N CYS A 78 24.28 10.15 7.56
CA CYS A 78 24.15 10.35 6.14
C CYS A 78 23.19 11.49 5.79
N GLU A 79 23.51 12.18 4.70
CA GLU A 79 22.68 13.22 4.09
C GLU A 79 21.84 12.66 2.93
N ASN A 80 22.28 11.54 2.34
CA ASN A 80 21.62 10.85 1.24
C ASN A 80 21.43 9.37 1.58
N LEU A 81 20.24 8.85 1.33
CA LEU A 81 19.94 7.43 1.29
C LEU A 81 19.66 7.04 -0.16
N VAL A 82 20.48 6.13 -0.69
CA VAL A 82 20.36 5.62 -2.06
C VAL A 82 19.90 4.17 -2.00
N ILE A 83 18.73 3.89 -2.57
CA ILE A 83 18.20 2.54 -2.71
C ILE A 83 18.54 2.06 -4.12
N LEU A 84 19.30 0.96 -4.21
CA LEU A 84 19.61 0.29 -5.47
C LEU A 84 18.68 -0.91 -5.60
N GLY A 85 17.65 -0.82 -6.44
CA GLY A 85 16.63 -1.84 -6.59
C GLY A 85 15.70 -1.58 -7.75
N ILE A 86 14.97 -2.63 -8.17
CA ILE A 86 14.02 -2.58 -9.27
C ILE A 86 12.74 -3.33 -8.91
N GLY A 87 11.61 -2.97 -9.54
CA GLY A 87 10.34 -3.63 -9.31
C GLY A 87 9.93 -3.59 -7.84
N GLY A 88 9.69 -4.75 -7.24
CA GLY A 88 9.22 -4.86 -5.85
C GLY A 88 10.17 -4.27 -4.80
N SER A 89 11.48 -4.20 -5.07
CA SER A 89 12.46 -3.61 -4.16
C SER A 89 12.61 -2.09 -4.32
N ALA A 90 11.92 -1.47 -5.27
CA ALA A 90 12.00 -0.03 -5.56
C ALA A 90 10.64 0.69 -5.45
N LEU A 91 9.61 0.13 -6.07
CA LEU A 91 8.31 0.81 -6.25
C LEU A 91 7.63 1.13 -4.92
N GLY A 92 7.77 0.27 -3.91
CA GLY A 92 7.23 0.55 -2.57
C GLY A 92 7.88 1.77 -1.91
N ASN A 93 9.19 1.96 -2.10
CA ASN A 93 9.91 3.11 -1.56
C ASN A 93 9.48 4.40 -2.25
N ILE A 94 9.38 4.37 -3.59
CA ILE A 94 8.91 5.49 -4.40
C ILE A 94 7.49 5.88 -4.00
N ALA A 95 6.58 4.90 -3.88
CA ALA A 95 5.19 5.15 -3.51
C ALA A 95 5.08 5.84 -2.14
N LEU A 96 5.80 5.34 -1.13
CA LEU A 96 5.80 5.95 0.22
C LEU A 96 6.38 7.36 0.22
N GLN A 97 7.50 7.57 -0.48
CA GLN A 97 8.14 8.88 -0.58
C GLN A 97 7.21 9.90 -1.22
N THR A 98 6.66 9.56 -2.39
CA THR A 98 5.81 10.46 -3.17
C THR A 98 4.48 10.76 -2.47
N ALA A 99 3.87 9.76 -1.80
CA ALA A 99 2.56 9.94 -1.17
C ALA A 99 2.63 10.64 0.19
N LEU A 100 3.73 10.46 0.95
CA LEU A 100 3.79 10.89 2.36
C LEU A 100 4.74 12.06 2.62
N LYS A 101 5.61 12.43 1.68
CA LYS A 101 6.57 13.53 1.85
C LYS A 101 6.20 14.74 0.99
N PRO A 102 6.59 15.96 1.40
CA PRO A 102 6.43 17.15 0.58
C PRO A 102 7.10 17.01 -0.79
N TYR A 103 6.53 17.66 -1.80
CA TYR A 103 7.03 17.59 -3.18
C TYR A 103 8.50 18.03 -3.30
N MET A 104 8.92 19.03 -2.51
CA MET A 104 10.28 19.57 -2.52
C MET A 104 11.21 18.88 -1.50
N TYR A 105 10.87 17.68 -0.99
CA TYR A 105 11.61 17.00 0.08
C TYR A 105 13.12 16.86 -0.19
N ASN A 106 13.52 16.58 -1.44
CA ASN A 106 14.94 16.42 -1.80
C ASN A 106 15.67 17.74 -2.09
N LEU A 107 14.95 18.87 -2.19
CA LEU A 107 15.49 20.18 -2.55
C LEU A 107 15.51 21.16 -1.37
N ASP A 108 14.46 21.14 -0.53
CA ASP A 108 14.31 22.06 0.60
C ASP A 108 14.63 21.36 1.93
N ASN A 109 15.73 21.79 2.56
CA ASN A 109 16.16 21.28 3.85
C ASN A 109 15.14 21.54 4.97
N ALA A 110 14.34 22.61 4.89
CA ALA A 110 13.34 22.93 5.90
C ALA A 110 12.16 21.94 5.90
N GLN A 111 11.93 21.23 4.79
CA GLN A 111 10.81 20.31 4.61
C GLN A 111 11.15 18.85 4.93
N ARG A 112 12.43 18.53 5.19
CA ARG A 112 12.88 17.15 5.42
C ARG A 112 13.30 16.91 6.88
N PRO A 113 12.75 15.87 7.55
CA PRO A 113 13.19 15.43 8.87
C PRO A 113 14.35 14.40 8.81
N GLY A 114 14.87 14.10 7.62
CA GLY A 114 15.85 13.02 7.40
C GLY A 114 16.68 13.22 6.12
N PRO A 115 17.41 12.19 5.68
CA PRO A 115 18.23 12.27 4.47
C PRO A 115 17.37 12.43 3.22
N ARG A 116 17.97 12.94 2.14
CA ARG A 116 17.40 12.86 0.79
C ARG A 116 17.29 11.40 0.37
N LEU A 117 16.23 11.05 -0.35
CA LEU A 117 16.00 9.68 -0.82
C LEU A 117 16.12 9.62 -2.33
N PHE A 118 16.98 8.73 -2.81
CA PHE A 118 17.11 8.39 -4.22
C PHE A 118 16.88 6.90 -4.42
N VAL A 119 16.20 6.52 -5.50
CA VAL A 119 15.92 5.13 -5.86
C VAL A 119 16.35 4.91 -7.30
N PHE A 120 17.23 3.93 -7.53
CA PHE A 120 17.80 3.59 -8.84
C PHE A 120 17.69 2.10 -9.11
#